data_AF-A0A3N5GTB1-F1
#
_entry.id   AF-A0A3N5GTB1-F1
#
_cell.length_a   1.000
_cell.length_b   1.000
_cell.length_c   1.000
_cell.angle_alpha   90.00
_cell.angle_beta   90.00
_cell.angle_gamma   90.00
#
_symmetry.space_group_name_H-M   'P 1'
#
loop_
_entity.id
_entity.type
_entity.pdbx_description
1 polymer ?
#
loop_
_entity_poly.entity_id
_entity_poly.type
_entity_poly.pdbx_seq_one_letter_code
_entity_poly.pdbx_strand_id
1 'polypeptide(L)'
;MAPDSGIPDANWEKFDPPPEVTHFKISDGVLKDLADLDFFRRYLAGNNPARNPGQFSFRLGYFFHLITDNLWTVLIGRPTHARYGEQFAANPKFIWEVKDDWYGLDFIYVRDHPQSLFWRVFLAAQPDGFDLDFLPRHALEHQINHIKTFYQRQDDEIQAAYKRPYVYLSQAEVDSFVAESTDRIFRIYHLLWPTPPNLTGKITALELL
;
A
#
# COMPACT_ATOMS: atom_id res chain seq x y z
N MET A 1 -2.31 2.33 -5.69
CA MET A 1 -2.11 3.24 -6.85
C MET A 1 -0.68 3.74 -6.81
N ALA A 2 -0.39 4.84 -6.12
CA ALA A 2 0.96 5.22 -5.74
C ALA A 2 1.11 5.05 -4.23
N PRO A 3 2.30 4.74 -3.71
CA PRO A 3 3.64 4.66 -4.32
C PRO A 3 3.90 3.49 -5.29
N ASP A 4 3.07 2.44 -5.34
CA ASP A 4 3.24 1.24 -6.21
C ASP A 4 3.04 1.50 -7.72
N SER A 5 3.47 2.65 -8.24
CA SER A 5 3.25 3.08 -9.62
C SER A 5 4.48 2.99 -10.52
N GLY A 6 5.62 2.51 -10.02
CA GLY A 6 6.79 2.31 -10.86
C GLY A 6 6.49 1.35 -12.01
N ILE A 7 7.06 1.59 -13.18
CA ILE A 7 6.86 0.75 -14.36
C ILE A 7 7.72 -0.49 -14.20
N PRO A 8 7.11 -1.69 -14.16
CA PRO A 8 7.86 -2.93 -14.04
C PRO A 8 8.67 -3.22 -15.30
N ASP A 9 9.84 -3.84 -15.13
CA ASP A 9 10.51 -4.54 -16.21
C ASP A 9 9.74 -5.81 -16.61
N ALA A 10 10.21 -6.51 -17.65
CA ALA A 10 9.51 -7.68 -18.20
C ALA A 10 9.29 -8.80 -17.16
N ASN A 11 10.14 -8.86 -16.13
CA ASN A 11 10.11 -9.88 -15.09
C ASN A 11 9.39 -9.41 -13.81
N TRP A 12 8.95 -8.15 -13.75
CA TRP A 12 8.38 -7.53 -12.55
C TRP A 12 9.32 -7.51 -11.34
N GLU A 13 10.62 -7.43 -11.60
CA GLU A 13 11.67 -7.43 -10.58
C GLU A 13 12.24 -6.03 -10.35
N LYS A 14 12.25 -5.17 -11.38
CA LYS A 14 12.73 -3.79 -11.31
C LYS A 14 11.64 -2.83 -11.72
N PHE A 15 11.62 -1.67 -11.07
CA PHE A 15 10.60 -0.65 -11.29
C PHE A 15 11.24 0.70 -11.58
N ASP A 16 10.62 1.48 -12.47
CA ASP A 16 11.00 2.87 -12.76
C ASP A 16 9.82 3.83 -12.56
N PRO A 17 9.85 4.75 -11.59
CA PRO A 17 10.91 4.96 -10.60
C PRO A 17 11.00 3.79 -9.60
N PRO A 18 12.18 3.58 -8.99
CA PRO A 18 12.39 2.45 -8.09
C PRO A 18 11.71 2.66 -6.72
N PRO A 19 11.45 1.59 -5.95
CA PRO A 19 10.78 1.68 -4.66
C PRO A 19 11.49 2.58 -3.65
N GLU A 20 12.81 2.71 -3.70
CA GLU A 20 13.57 3.62 -2.84
C GLU A 20 13.12 5.08 -3.01
N VAL A 21 12.73 5.44 -4.24
CA VAL A 21 12.22 6.77 -4.58
C VAL A 21 10.74 6.88 -4.24
N THR A 22 9.90 5.95 -4.71
CA THR A 22 8.45 6.08 -4.54
C THR A 22 8.01 5.81 -3.10
N HIS A 23 8.62 4.85 -2.42
CA HIS A 23 8.23 4.47 -1.06
C HIS A 23 9.02 5.18 0.04
N PHE A 24 10.00 6.02 -0.30
CA PHE A 24 10.92 6.62 0.69
C PHE A 24 11.57 5.53 1.55
N LYS A 25 11.97 4.42 0.90
CA LYS A 25 12.56 3.27 1.57
C LYS A 25 13.94 3.64 2.11
N ILE A 26 14.20 3.34 3.38
CA ILE A 26 15.47 3.68 4.05
C ILE A 26 16.33 2.46 4.41
N SER A 27 15.86 1.25 4.11
CA SER A 27 16.60 0.01 4.34
C SER A 27 16.62 -0.88 3.10
N ASP A 28 17.70 -1.65 2.92
CA ASP A 28 17.86 -2.60 1.81
C ASP A 28 17.15 -3.94 2.07
N GLY A 29 16.45 -4.08 3.21
CA GLY A 29 15.77 -5.32 3.61
C GLY A 29 14.59 -5.70 2.73
N VAL A 30 14.18 -6.97 2.83
CA VAL A 30 12.96 -7.52 2.20
C VAL A 30 11.70 -6.88 2.80
N LEU A 31 11.77 -6.51 4.08
CA LEU A 31 10.72 -5.82 4.81
C LEU A 31 10.88 -4.31 4.65
N LYS A 32 9.77 -3.61 4.40
CA LYS A 32 9.77 -2.18 4.08
C LYS A 32 9.94 -1.36 5.39
N ASP A 33 11.06 -0.65 5.53
CA ASP A 33 11.17 0.47 6.47
C ASP A 33 11.05 1.77 5.66
N LEU A 34 9.92 2.46 5.79
CA LEU A 34 9.60 3.63 4.99
C LEU A 34 9.64 4.91 5.83
N ALA A 35 10.29 5.96 5.32
CA ALA A 35 10.29 7.29 5.90
C ALA A 35 9.04 8.08 5.51
N ASP A 36 7.85 7.62 5.93
CA ASP A 36 6.58 8.24 5.55
C ASP A 36 6.47 9.72 5.96
N LEU A 37 7.14 10.15 7.04
CA LEU A 37 7.15 11.56 7.44
C LEU A 37 7.95 12.45 6.49
N ASP A 38 8.88 11.92 5.71
CA ASP A 38 9.57 12.70 4.68
C ASP A 38 8.62 13.08 3.54
N PHE A 39 7.75 12.16 3.14
CA PHE A 39 6.67 12.48 2.21
C PHE A 39 5.73 13.52 2.81
N PHE A 40 5.29 13.31 4.06
CA PHE A 40 4.40 14.26 4.74
C PHE A 40 4.97 15.68 4.75
N ARG A 41 6.22 15.86 5.18
CA ARG A 41 6.87 17.17 5.27
C ARG A 41 6.99 17.86 3.92
N ARG A 42 7.43 17.13 2.89
CA ARG A 42 7.73 17.70 1.58
C ARG A 42 6.48 17.99 0.76
N TYR A 43 5.48 17.11 0.83
CA TYR A 43 4.37 17.13 -0.12
C TYR A 43 3.01 17.40 0.52
N LEU A 44 2.83 17.24 1.84
CA LEU A 44 1.49 17.26 2.44
C LEU A 44 1.30 18.33 3.54
N ALA A 45 2.30 18.61 4.37
CA ALA A 45 2.20 19.51 5.52
C ALA A 45 1.82 20.95 5.15
N GLY A 46 2.27 21.44 3.98
CA GLY A 46 1.96 22.78 3.48
C GLY A 46 0.67 22.87 2.65
N ASN A 47 -0.02 21.76 2.39
CA ASN A 47 -1.17 21.75 1.51
C ASN A 47 -2.43 22.26 2.22
N ASN A 48 -3.14 23.16 1.55
CA ASN A 48 -4.43 23.65 2.03
C ASN A 48 -5.58 22.93 1.29
N PRO A 49 -6.37 22.08 1.96
CA PRO A 49 -7.47 21.34 1.34
C PRO A 49 -8.55 22.25 0.75
N ALA A 50 -8.72 23.48 1.26
CA ALA A 50 -9.69 24.44 0.72
C ALA A 50 -9.24 25.08 -0.60
N ARG A 51 -7.93 25.12 -0.88
CA ARG A 51 -7.38 25.71 -2.11
C ARG A 51 -7.20 24.66 -3.22
N ASN A 52 -6.65 23.50 -2.88
CA ASN A 52 -6.31 22.44 -3.83
C ASN A 52 -6.83 21.07 -3.35
N PRO A 53 -8.16 20.85 -3.32
CA PRO A 53 -8.75 19.64 -2.73
C PRO A 53 -8.32 18.34 -3.42
N GLY A 54 -8.18 18.33 -4.75
CA GLY A 54 -7.72 17.15 -5.51
C GLY A 54 -6.29 16.75 -5.15
N GLN A 55 -5.36 17.72 -5.21
CA GLN A 55 -3.95 17.51 -4.82
C GLN A 55 -3.82 17.06 -3.36
N PHE A 56 -4.55 17.70 -2.44
CA PHE A 56 -4.56 17.30 -1.04
C PHE A 56 -5.05 15.85 -0.88
N SER A 57 -6.16 15.48 -1.53
CA SER A 57 -6.72 14.13 -1.43
C SER A 57 -5.78 13.07 -2.00
N PHE A 58 -5.15 13.34 -3.14
CA PHE A 58 -4.17 12.44 -3.74
C PHE A 58 -2.97 12.22 -2.83
N ARG A 59 -2.37 13.31 -2.32
CA ARG A 59 -1.20 13.23 -1.44
C ARG A 59 -1.54 12.64 -0.07
N LEU A 60 -2.74 12.89 0.45
CA LEU A 60 -3.22 12.22 1.66
C LEU A 60 -3.35 10.71 1.45
N GLY A 61 -3.94 10.27 0.34
CA GLY A 61 -4.02 8.85 -0.03
C GLY A 61 -2.65 8.20 -0.18
N TYR A 62 -1.69 8.91 -0.79
CA TYR A 62 -0.29 8.46 -0.89
C TYR A 62 0.32 8.27 0.49
N PHE A 63 0.21 9.27 1.36
CA PHE A 63 0.76 9.21 2.71
C PHE A 63 0.16 8.07 3.54
N PHE A 64 -1.16 7.89 3.48
CA PHE A 64 -1.83 6.77 4.14
C PHE A 64 -1.37 5.41 3.61
N HIS A 65 -1.08 5.30 2.32
CA HIS A 65 -0.49 4.09 1.78
C HIS A 65 0.90 3.81 2.39
N LEU A 66 1.79 4.82 2.50
CA LEU A 66 3.11 4.63 3.13
C LEU A 66 2.99 4.16 4.59
N ILE A 67 2.05 4.73 5.35
CA ILE A 67 1.77 4.28 6.72
C ILE A 67 1.25 2.84 6.72
N THR A 68 0.36 2.50 5.79
CA THR A 68 -0.22 1.16 5.66
C THR A 68 0.85 0.12 5.34
N ASP A 69 1.83 0.45 4.50
CA ASP A 69 2.97 -0.41 4.20
C ASP A 69 3.88 -0.66 5.42
N ASN A 70 4.14 0.39 6.22
CA ASN A 70 4.87 0.26 7.48
C ASN A 70 4.09 -0.62 8.47
N LEU A 71 2.77 -0.43 8.58
CA LEU A 71 1.90 -1.27 9.40
C LEU A 71 1.87 -2.72 8.92
N TRP A 72 1.75 -2.94 7.61
CA TRP A 72 1.78 -4.27 7.00
C TRP A 72 3.09 -4.98 7.35
N THR A 73 4.21 -4.27 7.25
CA THR A 73 5.53 -4.81 7.63
C THR A 73 5.56 -5.25 9.09
N VAL A 74 5.04 -4.43 10.00
CA VAL A 74 5.07 -4.73 11.45
C VAL A 74 4.09 -5.82 11.83
N LEU A 75 2.86 -5.78 11.31
CA LEU A 75 1.75 -6.61 11.76
C LEU A 75 1.61 -7.93 10.98
N ILE A 76 2.05 -7.96 9.72
CA ILE A 76 1.92 -9.13 8.84
C ILE A 76 3.30 -9.62 8.39
N GLY A 77 4.10 -8.78 7.73
CA GLY A 77 5.37 -9.18 7.11
C GLY A 77 6.37 -9.79 8.07
N ARG A 78 6.72 -9.09 9.17
CA ARG A 78 7.65 -9.58 10.20
C ARG A 78 7.14 -10.86 10.88
N PRO A 79 5.88 -10.94 11.35
CA PRO A 79 5.32 -12.18 11.90
C PRO A 79 5.33 -13.36 10.92
N THR A 80 4.99 -13.15 9.66
CA THR A 80 5.01 -14.20 8.63
C THR A 80 6.44 -14.70 8.38
N HIS A 81 7.42 -13.81 8.27
CA HIS A 81 8.83 -14.21 8.15
C HIS A 81 9.32 -14.98 9.38
N ALA A 82 8.89 -14.60 10.58
CA ALA A 82 9.23 -15.33 11.81
C ALA A 82 8.58 -16.73 11.84
N ARG A 83 7.32 -16.85 11.42
CA ARG A 83 6.56 -18.10 11.41
C ARG A 83 7.09 -19.11 10.38
N TYR A 84 7.54 -18.64 9.23
CA TYR A 84 7.98 -19.47 8.10
C TYR A 84 9.47 -19.28 7.75
N GLY A 85 10.29 -18.97 8.75
CA GLY A 85 11.71 -18.65 8.53
C GLY A 85 12.50 -19.75 7.81
N GLU A 86 12.20 -21.03 8.10
CA GLU A 86 12.85 -22.17 7.44
C GLU A 86 12.50 -22.26 5.96
N GLN A 87 11.23 -22.03 5.59
CA GLN A 87 10.77 -22.04 4.20
C GLN A 87 11.39 -20.90 3.40
N PHE A 88 11.47 -19.69 3.99
CA PHE A 88 12.16 -18.55 3.39
C PHE A 88 13.65 -18.79 3.22
N ALA A 89 14.31 -19.44 4.18
CA ALA A 89 15.72 -19.80 4.07
C ALA A 89 15.97 -20.84 2.98
N ALA A 90 15.06 -21.81 2.83
CA ALA A 90 15.16 -22.86 1.82
C ALA A 90 14.83 -22.37 0.40
N ASN A 91 13.90 -21.42 0.25
CA ASN A 91 13.46 -20.93 -1.04
C ASN A 91 13.17 -19.41 -1.01
N PRO A 92 14.04 -18.57 -1.61
CA PRO A 92 13.80 -17.13 -1.70
C PRO A 92 12.52 -16.74 -2.45
N LYS A 93 12.00 -17.61 -3.33
CA LYS A 93 10.73 -17.38 -4.06
C LYS A 93 9.49 -17.80 -3.26
N PHE A 94 9.65 -18.33 -2.04
CA PHE A 94 8.53 -18.72 -1.18
C PHE A 94 7.58 -17.55 -0.87
N ILE A 95 8.04 -16.30 -0.97
CA ILE A 95 7.18 -15.12 -0.84
C ILE A 95 5.99 -15.12 -1.81
N TRP A 96 6.11 -15.73 -2.99
CA TRP A 96 5.02 -15.80 -3.96
C TRP A 96 3.90 -16.74 -3.49
N GLU A 97 4.27 -17.88 -2.89
CA GLU A 97 3.31 -18.80 -2.28
C GLU A 97 2.53 -18.14 -1.13
N VAL A 98 3.22 -17.30 -0.34
CA VAL A 98 2.60 -16.49 0.72
C VAL A 98 1.67 -15.42 0.12
N LYS A 99 2.12 -14.71 -0.93
CA LYS A 99 1.36 -13.63 -1.58
C LYS A 99 0.09 -14.13 -2.26
N ASP A 100 0.04 -15.38 -2.72
CA ASP A 100 -1.18 -15.94 -3.30
C ASP A 100 -2.34 -15.93 -2.30
N ASP A 101 -2.08 -16.13 -1.00
CA ASP A 101 -3.10 -16.00 0.04
C ASP A 101 -3.56 -14.53 0.17
N TRP A 102 -2.62 -13.58 0.07
CA TRP A 102 -2.92 -12.15 0.16
C TRP A 102 -3.81 -11.71 -1.01
N TYR A 103 -3.42 -12.03 -2.24
CA TYR A 103 -4.19 -11.69 -3.43
C TYR A 103 -5.54 -12.42 -3.44
N GLY A 104 -5.59 -13.69 -3.01
CA GLY A 104 -6.84 -14.43 -2.91
C GLY A 104 -7.85 -13.75 -1.99
N LEU A 105 -7.41 -13.28 -0.82
CA LEU A 105 -8.27 -12.56 0.13
C LEU A 105 -8.70 -11.18 -0.40
N ASP A 106 -7.82 -10.45 -1.09
CA ASP A 106 -8.23 -9.20 -1.76
C ASP A 106 -9.34 -9.46 -2.80
N PHE A 107 -9.17 -10.50 -3.61
CA PHE A 107 -10.16 -10.88 -4.62
C PHE A 107 -11.48 -11.29 -3.99
N ILE A 108 -11.46 -12.09 -2.91
CA ILE A 108 -12.67 -12.43 -2.13
C ILE A 108 -13.36 -11.16 -1.69
N TYR A 109 -12.64 -10.28 -0.99
CA TYR A 109 -13.23 -9.05 -0.46
C TYR A 109 -13.88 -8.22 -1.55
N VAL A 110 -13.16 -7.94 -2.63
CA VAL A 110 -13.66 -7.09 -3.72
C VAL A 110 -14.93 -7.70 -4.33
N ARG A 111 -14.99 -9.01 -4.60
CA ARG A 111 -16.16 -9.63 -5.25
C ARG A 111 -17.36 -9.77 -4.32
N ASP A 112 -17.13 -10.15 -3.06
CA ASP A 112 -18.21 -10.34 -2.09
C ASP A 112 -18.81 -9.01 -1.63
N HIS A 113 -18.10 -7.89 -1.85
CA HIS A 113 -18.54 -6.54 -1.53
C HIS A 113 -18.68 -5.69 -2.80
N PRO A 114 -19.75 -5.88 -3.61
CA PRO A 114 -19.99 -5.06 -4.81
C PRO A 114 -20.22 -3.57 -4.50
N GLN A 115 -20.44 -3.23 -3.23
CA GLN A 115 -20.55 -1.86 -2.73
C GLN A 115 -19.21 -1.28 -2.23
N SER A 116 -18.11 -2.00 -2.39
CA SER A 116 -16.79 -1.50 -2.01
C SER A 116 -16.39 -0.26 -2.82
N LEU A 117 -15.43 0.50 -2.30
CA LEU A 117 -14.90 1.67 -3.00
C LEU A 117 -14.24 1.31 -4.33
N PHE A 118 -13.75 0.07 -4.47
CA PHE A 118 -13.20 -0.41 -5.73
C PHE A 118 -14.24 -0.27 -6.87
N TRP A 119 -15.42 -0.87 -6.71
CA TRP A 119 -16.46 -0.85 -7.74
C TRP A 119 -17.10 0.53 -7.89
N ARG A 120 -17.44 1.18 -6.77
CA ARG A 120 -18.22 2.43 -6.81
C ARG A 120 -17.41 3.67 -7.19
N VAL A 121 -16.13 3.68 -6.86
CA VAL A 121 -15.28 4.89 -6.97
C VAL A 121 -14.06 4.63 -7.84
N PHE A 122 -13.29 3.58 -7.52
CA PHE A 122 -11.97 3.37 -8.11
C PHE A 122 -12.02 3.08 -9.62
N LEU A 123 -12.97 2.28 -10.09
CA LEU A 123 -13.11 1.96 -11.51
C LEU A 123 -13.31 3.21 -12.39
N ALA A 124 -14.09 4.17 -11.91
CA ALA A 124 -14.34 5.43 -12.60
C ALA A 124 -13.26 6.50 -12.32
N ALA A 125 -12.34 6.25 -11.38
CA ALA A 125 -11.36 7.24 -10.96
C ALA A 125 -10.45 7.66 -12.14
N GLN A 126 -10.30 8.96 -12.30
CA GLN A 126 -9.39 9.61 -13.23
C GLN A 126 -8.59 10.62 -12.40
N PRO A 127 -7.48 10.23 -11.77
CA PRO A 127 -6.79 11.11 -10.85
C PRO A 127 -6.27 12.35 -11.58
N ASP A 128 -6.67 13.50 -11.06
CA ASP A 128 -6.14 14.81 -11.40
C ASP A 128 -5.24 15.31 -10.26
N GLY A 129 -4.58 16.45 -10.46
CA GLY A 129 -3.84 17.13 -9.38
C GLY A 129 -2.63 16.38 -8.81
N PHE A 130 -2.13 15.34 -9.51
CA PHE A 130 -0.86 14.72 -9.16
C PHE A 130 0.29 15.46 -9.84
N ASP A 131 1.20 15.95 -9.02
CA ASP A 131 2.38 16.72 -9.39
C ASP A 131 3.53 16.36 -8.43
N LEU A 132 3.88 15.09 -8.41
CA LEU A 132 5.06 14.61 -7.70
C LEU A 132 6.22 14.57 -8.69
N ASP A 133 7.27 15.33 -8.40
CA ASP A 133 8.47 15.48 -9.24
C ASP A 133 9.17 14.14 -9.52
N PHE A 134 9.05 13.20 -8.60
CA PHE A 134 9.66 11.89 -8.70
C PHE A 134 8.73 10.81 -9.29
N LEU A 135 7.43 11.07 -9.50
CA LEU A 135 6.48 10.07 -10.00
C LEU A 135 5.86 10.51 -11.33
N PRO A 136 6.29 9.94 -12.46
CA PRO A 136 5.80 10.37 -13.75
C PRO A 136 4.36 9.92 -14.01
N ARG A 137 3.61 10.79 -14.71
CA ARG A 137 2.18 10.61 -15.06
C ARG A 137 1.84 9.24 -15.63
N HIS A 138 2.60 8.83 -16.65
CA HIS A 138 2.34 7.60 -17.37
C HIS A 138 2.54 6.36 -16.48
N ALA A 139 3.41 6.42 -15.47
CA ALA A 139 3.64 5.34 -14.52
C ALA A 139 2.41 5.14 -13.59
N LEU A 140 1.85 6.26 -13.09
CA LEU A 140 0.60 6.24 -12.33
C LEU A 140 -0.58 5.74 -13.17
N GLU A 141 -0.73 6.24 -14.40
CA GLU A 141 -1.80 5.82 -15.33
C GLU A 141 -1.71 4.33 -15.66
N HIS A 142 -0.49 3.81 -15.89
CA HIS A 142 -0.24 2.38 -16.08
C HIS A 142 -0.75 1.57 -14.88
N GLN A 143 -0.37 1.94 -13.66
CA GLN A 143 -0.75 1.19 -12.47
C GLN A 143 -2.26 1.24 -12.19
N ILE A 144 -2.90 2.37 -12.43
CA ILE A 144 -4.35 2.50 -12.29
C ILE A 144 -5.06 1.55 -13.24
N ASN A 145 -4.67 1.56 -14.51
CA ASN A 145 -5.24 0.67 -15.51
C ASN A 145 -4.99 -0.80 -15.15
N HIS A 146 -3.79 -1.13 -14.69
CA HIS A 146 -3.45 -2.46 -14.21
C HIS A 146 -4.40 -2.91 -13.09
N ILE A 147 -4.55 -2.13 -12.01
CA ILE A 147 -5.42 -2.47 -10.86
C ILE A 147 -6.88 -2.60 -11.31
N LYS A 148 -7.37 -1.68 -12.14
CA LYS A 148 -8.74 -1.73 -12.68
C LYS A 148 -8.98 -3.04 -13.41
N THR A 149 -8.06 -3.46 -14.28
CA THR A 149 -8.19 -4.70 -15.03
C THR A 149 -8.00 -5.93 -14.15
N PHE A 150 -7.01 -5.91 -13.25
CA PHE A 150 -6.62 -7.06 -12.42
C PHE A 150 -7.78 -7.57 -11.57
N TYR A 151 -8.44 -6.69 -10.80
CA TYR A 151 -9.56 -7.10 -9.95
C TYR A 151 -10.85 -7.43 -10.71
N GLN A 152 -10.92 -7.12 -12.01
CA GLN A 152 -12.02 -7.52 -12.91
C GLN A 152 -11.80 -8.88 -13.60
N ARG A 153 -10.61 -9.49 -13.48
CA ARG A 153 -10.31 -10.81 -14.07
C ARG A 153 -11.29 -11.89 -13.58
N GLN A 154 -11.53 -12.92 -14.39
CA GLN A 154 -12.41 -14.05 -14.01
C GLN A 154 -11.86 -15.41 -14.46
N ASP A 155 -10.63 -15.43 -14.97
CA ASP A 155 -9.96 -16.63 -15.46
C ASP A 155 -9.69 -17.68 -14.37
N ASP A 156 -9.32 -18.89 -14.80
CA ASP A 156 -9.18 -20.06 -13.94
C ASP A 156 -8.15 -19.87 -12.80
N GLU A 157 -7.12 -19.04 -13.01
CA GLU A 157 -6.14 -18.68 -11.97
C GLU A 157 -6.84 -17.97 -10.81
N ILE A 158 -7.69 -17.00 -11.13
CA ILE A 158 -8.47 -16.29 -10.13
C ILE A 158 -9.48 -17.22 -9.46
N GLN A 159 -10.14 -18.09 -10.20
CA GLN A 159 -11.08 -19.07 -9.61
C GLN A 159 -10.37 -20.06 -8.67
N ALA A 160 -9.11 -20.39 -8.96
CA ALA A 160 -8.29 -21.24 -8.09
C ALA A 160 -7.91 -20.51 -6.79
N ALA A 161 -7.62 -19.20 -6.86
CA ALA A 161 -7.28 -18.40 -5.68
C ALA A 161 -8.34 -18.52 -4.58
N TYR A 162 -9.64 -18.51 -4.93
CA TYR A 162 -10.76 -18.68 -3.99
C TYR A 162 -10.74 -19.95 -3.15
N LYS A 163 -10.16 -21.03 -3.69
CA LYS A 163 -10.19 -22.36 -3.09
C LYS A 163 -8.95 -22.65 -2.26
N ARG A 164 -8.04 -21.67 -2.14
CA ARG A 164 -6.83 -21.82 -1.35
C ARG A 164 -7.20 -22.01 0.13
N PRO A 165 -6.36 -22.74 0.88
CA PRO A 165 -6.59 -22.95 2.31
C PRO A 165 -6.22 -21.73 3.18
N TYR A 166 -5.61 -20.68 2.61
CA TYR A 166 -5.23 -19.45 3.32
C TYR A 166 -4.36 -19.72 4.56
N VAL A 167 -3.32 -20.53 4.38
CA VAL A 167 -2.45 -21.04 5.45
C VAL A 167 -1.47 -19.98 5.94
N TYR A 168 -1.06 -19.05 5.08
CA TYR A 168 -0.04 -18.05 5.37
C TYR A 168 -0.61 -16.72 5.85
N LEU A 169 -1.89 -16.46 5.52
CA LEU A 169 -2.66 -15.33 6.03
C LEU A 169 -4.14 -15.70 6.00
N SER A 170 -4.80 -15.68 7.14
CA SER A 170 -6.23 -15.96 7.25
C SER A 170 -7.09 -14.69 7.10
N GLN A 171 -8.38 -14.86 6.76
CA GLN A 171 -9.34 -13.74 6.72
C GLN A 171 -9.40 -13.00 8.07
N ALA A 172 -9.36 -13.72 9.20
CA ALA A 172 -9.40 -13.10 10.53
C ALA A 172 -8.17 -12.23 10.81
N GLU A 173 -6.98 -12.65 10.35
CA GLU A 173 -5.76 -11.84 10.43
C GLU A 173 -5.87 -10.57 9.55
N VAL A 174 -6.46 -10.68 8.35
CA VAL A 174 -6.74 -9.50 7.50
C VAL A 174 -7.74 -8.56 8.15
N ASP A 175 -8.86 -9.07 8.67
CA ASP A 175 -9.89 -8.26 9.32
C ASP A 175 -9.32 -7.50 10.53
N SER A 176 -8.49 -8.19 11.34
CA SER A 176 -7.78 -7.57 12.45
C SER A 176 -6.82 -6.49 11.97
N PHE A 177 -6.04 -6.77 10.91
CA PHE A 177 -5.12 -5.80 10.31
C PHE A 177 -5.85 -4.55 9.81
N VAL A 178 -6.98 -4.72 9.11
CA VAL A 178 -7.77 -3.60 8.58
C VAL A 178 -8.34 -2.77 9.71
N ALA A 179 -8.92 -3.39 10.73
CA ALA A 179 -9.49 -2.69 11.87
C ALA A 179 -8.42 -1.89 12.64
N GLU A 180 -7.31 -2.56 12.97
CA GLU A 180 -6.21 -1.94 13.72
C GLU A 180 -5.52 -0.83 12.92
N SER A 181 -5.24 -1.07 11.64
CA SER A 181 -4.57 -0.08 10.79
C SER A 181 -5.44 1.16 10.58
N THR A 182 -6.75 0.97 10.41
CA THR A 182 -7.69 2.09 10.26
C THR A 182 -7.70 2.97 11.52
N ASP A 183 -7.78 2.38 12.72
CA ASP A 183 -7.72 3.14 13.98
C ASP A 183 -6.40 3.90 14.13
N ARG A 184 -5.26 3.23 13.86
CA ARG A 184 -3.93 3.85 13.94
C ARG A 184 -3.77 5.01 12.95
N ILE A 185 -4.16 4.82 11.69
CA ILE A 185 -4.10 5.86 10.66
C ILE A 185 -5.02 7.04 11.03
N PHE A 186 -6.22 6.77 11.56
CA PHE A 186 -7.15 7.80 12.00
C PHE A 186 -6.57 8.65 13.14
N ARG A 187 -5.92 8.02 14.13
CA ARG A 187 -5.24 8.72 15.23
C ARG A 187 -4.07 9.55 14.71
N ILE A 188 -3.23 8.99 13.83
CA ILE A 188 -2.12 9.72 13.20
C ILE A 188 -2.63 10.96 12.47
N TYR A 189 -3.71 10.83 11.69
CA TYR A 189 -4.33 11.96 11.00
C TYR A 189 -4.74 13.06 11.98
N HIS A 190 -5.38 12.71 13.10
CA HIS A 190 -5.77 13.67 14.13
C HIS A 190 -4.59 14.29 14.90
N LEU A 191 -3.47 13.60 15.01
CA LEU A 191 -2.25 14.17 15.60
C LEU A 191 -1.58 15.15 14.64
N LEU A 192 -1.60 14.88 13.33
CA LEU A 192 -0.93 15.70 12.33
C LEU A 192 -1.73 16.94 11.88
N TRP A 193 -3.05 16.95 12.06
CA TRP A 193 -3.92 18.07 11.65
C TRP A 193 -4.78 18.64 12.78
N PRO A 194 -5.05 19.96 12.77
CA PRO A 194 -4.67 20.94 11.75
C PRO A 194 -3.25 21.49 11.91
N THR A 195 -2.62 21.25 13.07
CA THR A 195 -1.25 21.68 13.35
C THR A 195 -0.46 20.47 13.84
N PRO A 196 0.56 20.02 13.09
CA PRO A 196 1.33 18.85 13.49
C PRO A 196 2.17 19.16 14.74
N PRO A 197 2.47 18.14 15.57
CA PRO A 197 3.36 18.27 16.70
C PRO A 197 4.81 18.49 16.23
N ASN A 198 5.75 18.59 17.17
CA ASN A 198 7.16 18.57 16.82
C ASN A 198 7.55 17.20 16.24
N LEU A 199 7.84 17.16 14.95
CA LEU A 199 8.27 15.95 14.22
C LEU A 199 9.79 15.81 14.12
N THR A 200 10.57 16.63 14.83
CA THR A 200 12.04 16.60 14.76
C THR A 200 12.56 15.23 15.18
N GLY A 201 13.40 14.62 14.33
CA GLY A 201 14.02 13.31 14.58
C GLY A 201 13.14 12.09 14.30
N LYS A 202 11.84 12.27 14.03
CA LYS A 202 10.93 11.17 13.68
C LYS A 202 11.05 10.83 12.19
N ILE A 203 11.01 9.55 11.86
CA ILE A 203 11.14 9.03 10.50
C ILE A 203 9.78 8.54 9.99
N THR A 204 9.00 7.90 10.87
CA THR A 204 7.67 7.37 10.56
C THR A 204 6.59 7.95 11.47
N ALA A 205 5.39 8.14 10.93
CA ALA A 205 4.24 8.60 11.70
C ALA A 205 3.78 7.58 12.74
N LEU A 206 4.23 6.32 12.64
CA LEU A 206 4.01 5.33 13.69
C LEU A 206 4.67 5.72 15.03
N GLU A 207 5.71 6.56 15.02
CA GLU A 207 6.35 7.09 16.24
C GLU A 207 5.52 8.18 16.95
N LEU A 208 4.31 8.47 16.47
CA LEU A 208 3.36 9.39 17.10
C LEU A 208 2.33 8.65 17.97
N LEU A 209 2.23 7.34 17.83
CA LEU A 209 1.34 6.47 18.61
C LEU A 209 2.05 5.96 19.87
#